data_AF-A0A5N6GDN0-F1
#
_entry.id   AF-A0A5N6GDN0-F1
#
_cell.length_a   1.000
_cell.length_b   1.000
_cell.length_c   1.000
_cell.angle_alpha   90.00
_cell.angle_beta   90.00
_cell.angle_gamma   90.00
#
_symmetry.space_group_name_H-M   'P 1'
#
loop_
_entity.id
_entity.type
_entity.pdbx_description
1 polymer ?
#
loop_
_entity_poly.entity_id
_entity_poly.type
_entity_poly.pdbx_seq_one_letter_code
_entity_poly.pdbx_strand_id
1 'polypeptide(L)'
;MRKHTDLSFTAVMEMNGHWDSFELEARRHFRSVGFSNKVLDYAPAKEDDHEFHIKKEQLLCGDEHSVVARFGQNVGHVMTSVLRGGVGTKLRFGDYKCVKPPEVTFNKVPDIAVMDDNYNLLLVGEAKTPWKHDIIKNELDNVAFRKYLGQISGYMYSTNLKYGFLTTYDQTIFFKQEPHREKIGKWVLWHSPVIRHTAHSQEISGNEEDFNNPALYRGKVSLRECFLYLVQQAYHNEFAENTMQFGNWVGKSRSVPKDDHISQASSSESGDDKHGSNPRVGKQQAPATGHEPRRKAGEQSMADITARTAQLTVDNQSRTQSPLAQDPRHQNIQAQNPRLYSQPQTPRFPGVQPRENRSQDPHPGVPWYTSSRGPVTPITVYPGRGRHWYYETNSGPQYVDVFEYHTSGSTRSYFIQKGYRYEVRYGSERRR
;
A
#
# COMPACT_ATOMS: atom_id res chain seq x y z
N MET A 1 6.69 25.74 2.10
CA MET A 1 6.26 24.59 1.27
C MET A 1 4.79 24.76 0.88
N ARG A 2 4.49 25.06 -0.39
CA ARG A 2 3.10 25.04 -0.88
C ARG A 2 2.71 23.57 -1.06
N LYS A 3 1.76 23.09 -0.25
CA LYS A 3 1.17 21.76 -0.36
C LYS A 3 0.43 21.65 -1.70
N HIS A 4 0.88 20.80 -2.62
CA HIS A 4 0.00 20.25 -3.64
C HIS A 4 -0.87 19.18 -2.98
N THR A 5 -1.92 19.62 -2.28
CA THR A 5 -2.84 18.72 -1.54
C THR A 5 -4.12 18.37 -2.28
N ASP A 6 -4.29 18.81 -3.52
CA ASP A 6 -5.60 18.70 -4.20
C ASP A 6 -5.55 17.91 -5.52
N LEU A 7 -4.65 16.93 -5.65
CA LEU A 7 -4.78 15.94 -6.72
C LEU A 7 -5.67 14.80 -6.24
N SER A 8 -6.73 14.53 -7.00
CA SER A 8 -7.60 13.39 -6.81
C SER A 8 -7.53 12.50 -8.03
N PHE A 9 -7.56 11.19 -7.84
CA PHE A 9 -7.76 10.25 -8.93
C PHE A 9 -9.16 10.46 -9.52
N THR A 10 -9.24 10.68 -10.83
CA THR A 10 -10.49 11.04 -11.54
C THR A 10 -10.92 9.99 -12.55
N ALA A 11 -10.07 9.03 -12.91
CA ALA A 11 -10.48 7.93 -13.77
C ALA A 11 -11.31 6.88 -13.00
N VAL A 12 -11.76 5.84 -13.70
CA VAL A 12 -12.65 4.82 -13.15
C VAL A 12 -11.93 3.99 -12.09
N MET A 13 -12.53 3.85 -10.90
CA MET A 13 -12.19 2.82 -9.92
C MET A 13 -13.35 1.83 -9.95
N GLU A 14 -13.33 0.87 -10.86
CA GLU A 14 -14.47 -0.05 -10.96
C GLU A 14 -14.69 -0.77 -9.63
N MET A 15 -15.93 -1.20 -9.36
CA MET A 15 -16.19 -2.17 -8.30
C MET A 15 -15.39 -3.47 -8.49
N ASN A 16 -15.00 -3.73 -9.75
CA ASN A 16 -14.10 -4.80 -10.19
C ASN A 16 -12.63 -4.38 -10.23
N GLY A 17 -12.27 -3.11 -9.99
CA GLY A 17 -10.88 -2.63 -9.90
C GLY A 17 -10.15 -3.12 -8.65
N HIS A 18 -10.76 -4.00 -7.88
CA HIS A 18 -10.13 -4.68 -6.77
C HIS A 18 -9.33 -5.88 -7.29
N TRP A 19 -8.04 -5.90 -6.98
CA TRP A 19 -7.14 -7.01 -7.30
C TRP A 19 -7.30 -8.11 -6.27
N ASP A 20 -8.44 -8.79 -6.30
CA ASP A 20 -8.81 -9.76 -5.26
C ASP A 20 -7.82 -10.92 -5.16
N SER A 21 -7.27 -11.38 -6.27
CA SER A 21 -6.29 -12.46 -6.32
C SER A 21 -4.89 -12.08 -5.85
N PHE A 22 -4.62 -10.82 -5.47
CA PHE A 22 -3.27 -10.32 -5.20
C PHE A 22 -2.50 -11.14 -4.15
N GLU A 23 -3.09 -11.40 -2.97
CA GLU A 23 -2.41 -12.17 -1.92
C GLU A 23 -2.16 -13.63 -2.33
N LEU A 24 -3.13 -14.24 -3.04
CA LEU A 24 -2.97 -15.58 -3.62
C LEU A 24 -1.81 -15.62 -4.63
N GLU A 25 -1.76 -14.67 -5.55
CA GLU A 25 -0.71 -14.54 -6.56
C GLU A 25 0.65 -14.30 -5.91
N ALA A 26 0.71 -13.43 -4.91
CA ALA A 26 1.92 -13.15 -4.14
C ALA A 26 2.45 -14.41 -3.42
N ARG A 27 1.56 -15.18 -2.79
CA ARG A 27 1.94 -16.45 -2.13
C ARG A 27 2.41 -17.50 -3.14
N ARG A 28 1.71 -17.66 -4.27
CA ARG A 28 2.11 -18.59 -5.33
C ARG A 28 3.49 -18.22 -5.86
N HIS A 29 3.69 -16.93 -6.13
CA HIS A 29 4.96 -16.42 -6.59
C HIS A 29 6.08 -16.68 -5.58
N PHE A 30 5.87 -16.33 -4.30
CA PHE A 30 6.83 -16.60 -3.24
C PHE A 30 7.25 -18.08 -3.19
N ARG A 31 6.29 -19.01 -3.30
CA ARG A 31 6.57 -20.45 -3.31
C ARG A 31 7.30 -20.93 -4.57
N SER A 32 7.15 -20.23 -5.69
CA SER A 32 7.85 -20.55 -6.94
C SER A 32 9.27 -20.01 -7.02
N VAL A 33 9.64 -19.05 -6.16
CA VAL A 33 10.96 -18.43 -6.21
C VAL A 33 12.01 -19.41 -5.69
N GLY A 34 13.00 -19.71 -6.54
CA GLY A 34 14.20 -20.45 -6.17
C GLY A 34 15.17 -19.54 -5.42
N PHE A 35 15.03 -19.46 -4.09
CA PHE A 35 15.94 -18.68 -3.25
C PHE A 35 17.34 -19.30 -3.21
N SER A 36 18.36 -18.45 -3.23
CA SER A 36 19.74 -18.85 -2.99
C SER A 36 19.97 -19.16 -1.50
N ASN A 37 21.00 -19.97 -1.23
CA ASN A 37 21.43 -20.30 0.14
C ASN A 37 22.32 -19.22 0.78
N LYS A 38 22.34 -18.00 0.24
CA LYS A 38 23.14 -16.91 0.80
C LYS A 38 22.53 -16.43 2.12
N VAL A 39 23.36 -16.33 3.15
CA VAL A 39 22.97 -15.68 4.41
C VAL A 39 22.78 -14.19 4.15
N LEU A 40 21.60 -13.67 4.45
CA LEU A 40 21.25 -12.26 4.21
C LEU A 40 21.37 -11.40 5.47
N ASP A 41 21.16 -11.99 6.65
CA ASP A 41 21.20 -11.31 7.94
C ASP A 41 21.37 -12.32 9.08
N TYR A 42 21.76 -11.84 10.26
CA TYR A 42 21.84 -12.62 11.49
C TYR A 42 20.83 -12.10 12.51
N ALA A 43 20.07 -13.01 13.11
CA ALA A 43 19.27 -12.71 14.29
C ALA A 43 20.06 -13.01 15.57
N PRO A 44 19.81 -12.27 16.67
CA PRO A 44 20.35 -12.64 17.97
C PRO A 44 19.88 -14.04 18.35
N ALA A 45 20.69 -14.72 19.17
CA ALA A 45 20.27 -15.95 19.83
C ALA A 45 19.06 -15.66 20.74
N LYS A 46 18.35 -16.72 21.15
CA LYS A 46 17.08 -16.56 21.89
C LYS A 46 17.28 -15.83 23.22
N GLU A 47 18.40 -16.07 23.87
CA GLU A 47 18.86 -15.43 25.10
C GLU A 47 19.10 -13.91 24.95
N ASP A 48 19.48 -13.47 23.74
CA ASP A 48 19.77 -12.07 23.42
C ASP A 48 18.61 -11.37 22.68
N ASP A 49 17.52 -12.09 22.35
CA ASP A 49 16.32 -11.53 21.71
C ASP A 49 15.41 -10.82 22.72
N HIS A 50 15.93 -9.75 23.33
CA HIS A 50 15.20 -8.89 24.28
C HIS A 50 14.64 -7.61 23.62
N GLU A 51 13.77 -6.88 24.33
CA GLU A 51 13.05 -5.72 23.78
C GLU A 51 13.96 -4.58 23.31
N PHE A 52 15.11 -4.39 23.95
CA PHE A 52 16.09 -3.36 23.59
C PHE A 52 17.00 -3.73 22.40
N HIS A 53 16.86 -4.93 21.82
CA HIS A 53 17.71 -5.35 20.72
C HIS A 53 17.36 -4.56 19.44
N ILE A 54 18.37 -4.14 18.67
CA ILE A 54 18.21 -3.30 17.46
C ILE A 54 17.46 -3.99 16.31
N LYS A 55 17.25 -5.32 16.42
CA LYS A 55 16.36 -6.10 15.55
C LYS A 55 14.88 -5.73 15.77
N LYS A 56 14.53 -5.26 16.96
CA LYS A 56 13.20 -4.74 17.29
C LYS A 56 13.15 -3.26 16.96
N GLU A 57 11.94 -2.78 16.77
CA GLU A 57 11.66 -1.38 16.46
C GLU A 57 11.97 -0.48 17.67
N GLN A 58 12.97 0.40 17.55
CA GLN A 58 13.37 1.33 18.62
C GLN A 58 12.99 2.80 18.34
N LEU A 59 12.72 3.15 17.07
CA LEU A 59 12.52 4.54 16.65
C LEU A 59 11.04 4.94 16.70
N LEU A 60 10.75 6.05 17.38
CA LEU A 60 9.44 6.71 17.32
C LEU A 60 9.39 7.68 16.15
N CYS A 61 8.34 7.60 15.33
CA CYS A 61 8.14 8.50 14.19
C CYS A 61 7.17 9.64 14.55
N GLY A 62 7.63 10.89 14.39
CA GLY A 62 6.80 12.09 14.59
C GLY A 62 6.42 12.83 13.30
N ASP A 63 7.02 12.49 12.16
CA ASP A 63 6.79 13.16 10.88
C ASP A 63 6.83 12.20 9.67
N GLU A 64 6.49 12.72 8.48
CA GLU A 64 6.44 11.96 7.22
C GLU A 64 7.83 11.41 6.83
N HIS A 65 8.91 12.18 7.05
CA HIS A 65 10.27 11.72 6.72
C HIS A 65 10.71 10.55 7.61
N SER A 66 10.39 10.57 8.90
CA SER A 66 10.69 9.45 9.80
C SER A 66 9.92 8.19 9.39
N VAL A 67 8.69 8.33 8.91
CA VAL A 67 7.89 7.20 8.37
C VAL A 67 8.55 6.61 7.12
N VAL A 68 9.00 7.46 6.18
CA VAL A 68 9.74 7.04 4.98
C VAL A 68 11.04 6.33 5.36
N ALA A 69 11.82 6.89 6.28
CA ALA A 69 13.07 6.30 6.75
C ALA A 69 12.85 4.93 7.40
N ARG A 70 11.82 4.81 8.26
CA ARG A 70 11.44 3.56 8.92
C ARG A 70 10.97 2.50 7.92
N PHE A 71 10.18 2.89 6.92
CA PHE A 71 9.83 2.01 5.81
C PHE A 71 11.07 1.55 5.03
N GLY A 72 11.99 2.48 4.74
CA GLY A 72 13.27 2.20 4.10
C GLY A 72 14.08 1.16 4.87
N GLN A 73 14.17 1.28 6.20
CA GLN A 73 14.88 0.31 7.04
C GLN A 73 14.20 -1.07 7.07
N ASN A 74 12.90 -1.13 7.35
CA ASN A 74 12.20 -2.39 7.65
C ASN A 74 11.71 -3.16 6.41
N VAL A 75 11.51 -2.45 5.30
CA VAL A 75 11.09 -3.01 4.03
C VAL A 75 12.16 -2.79 2.97
N GLY A 76 12.54 -1.55 2.68
CA GLY A 76 13.42 -1.23 1.55
C GLY A 76 14.77 -1.95 1.60
N HIS A 77 15.47 -1.87 2.73
CA HIS A 77 16.76 -2.51 2.95
C HIS A 77 16.63 -4.03 2.89
N VAL A 78 15.69 -4.59 3.65
CA VAL A 78 15.48 -6.04 3.71
C VAL A 78 15.12 -6.60 2.34
N MET A 79 14.17 -5.98 1.64
CA MET A 79 13.75 -6.44 0.32
C MET A 79 14.86 -6.26 -0.72
N THR A 80 15.70 -5.22 -0.61
CA THR A 80 16.89 -5.10 -1.46
C THR A 80 17.84 -6.29 -1.26
N SER A 81 18.10 -6.70 -0.01
CA SER A 81 18.91 -7.88 0.29
C SER A 81 18.26 -9.17 -0.23
N VAL A 82 16.94 -9.32 -0.08
CA VAL A 82 16.20 -10.48 -0.60
C VAL A 82 16.26 -10.54 -2.13
N LEU A 83 16.02 -9.43 -2.82
CA LEU A 83 16.04 -9.36 -4.28
C LEU A 83 17.44 -9.69 -4.83
N ARG A 84 18.49 -9.10 -4.26
CA ARG A 84 19.86 -9.25 -4.77
C ARG A 84 20.55 -10.53 -4.32
N GLY A 85 20.48 -10.82 -3.03
CA GLY A 85 21.12 -11.98 -2.42
C GLY A 85 20.26 -13.24 -2.55
N GLY A 86 18.98 -13.14 -2.21
CA GLY A 86 18.05 -14.27 -2.22
C GLY A 86 17.64 -14.68 -3.64
N VAL A 87 17.13 -13.75 -4.45
CA VAL A 87 16.63 -14.05 -5.80
C VAL A 87 17.73 -13.95 -6.86
N GLY A 88 18.73 -13.09 -6.67
CA GLY A 88 19.79 -12.86 -7.66
C GLY A 88 19.47 -11.78 -8.69
N THR A 89 18.50 -10.90 -8.43
CA THR A 89 18.20 -9.75 -9.30
C THR A 89 19.14 -8.58 -9.02
N LYS A 90 19.11 -7.56 -9.89
CA LYS A 90 19.88 -6.32 -9.73
C LYS A 90 18.98 -5.16 -9.27
N LEU A 91 17.95 -5.47 -8.49
CA LEU A 91 16.92 -4.51 -8.09
C LEU A 91 17.15 -3.97 -6.69
N ARG A 92 16.82 -2.69 -6.47
CA ARG A 92 17.00 -1.99 -5.19
C ARG A 92 15.85 -1.03 -4.91
N PHE A 93 15.49 -0.93 -3.64
CA PHE A 93 14.72 0.21 -3.15
C PHE A 93 15.67 1.40 -2.92
N GLY A 94 15.16 2.60 -3.15
CA GLY A 94 15.89 3.83 -2.85
C GLY A 94 15.02 5.07 -3.01
N ASP A 95 15.64 6.23 -2.84
CA ASP A 95 14.98 7.51 -3.09
C ASP A 95 14.84 7.74 -4.59
N TYR A 96 13.74 8.37 -5.01
CA TYR A 96 13.53 8.72 -6.42
C TYR A 96 14.68 9.55 -7.02
N LYS A 97 15.37 10.35 -6.20
CA LYS A 97 16.52 11.16 -6.64
C LYS A 97 17.74 10.35 -7.09
N CYS A 98 17.78 9.04 -6.80
CA CYS A 98 18.83 8.15 -7.31
C CYS A 98 18.56 7.68 -8.74
N VAL A 99 17.33 7.82 -9.24
CA VAL A 99 16.94 7.41 -10.60
C VAL A 99 17.75 8.21 -11.61
N LYS A 100 18.18 7.55 -12.70
CA LYS A 100 18.81 8.21 -13.85
C LYS A 100 18.01 9.46 -14.23
N PRO A 101 18.66 10.59 -14.59
CA PRO A 101 17.99 11.86 -14.81
C PRO A 101 16.67 11.67 -15.56
N PRO A 102 15.52 11.88 -14.87
CA PRO A 102 14.26 11.49 -15.44
C PRO A 102 13.94 12.41 -16.59
N GLU A 103 13.34 11.87 -17.66
CA GLU A 103 12.76 12.68 -18.73
C GLU A 103 11.62 13.57 -18.20
N VAL A 104 11.07 13.20 -17.05
CA VAL A 104 9.94 13.85 -16.39
C VAL A 104 10.44 14.71 -15.24
N THR A 105 10.17 16.01 -15.31
CA THR A 105 10.41 16.93 -14.20
C THR A 105 9.20 16.96 -13.28
N PHE A 106 9.38 16.55 -12.03
CA PHE A 106 8.36 16.61 -11.00
C PHE A 106 8.51 17.83 -10.10
N ASN A 107 7.40 18.48 -9.77
CA ASN A 107 7.38 19.52 -8.71
C ASN A 107 7.52 18.92 -7.30
N LYS A 108 6.97 17.71 -7.08
CA LYS A 108 7.24 16.84 -5.93
C LYS A 108 7.52 15.44 -6.48
N VAL A 109 8.63 14.86 -6.07
CA VAL A 109 9.05 13.52 -6.49
C VAL A 109 8.34 12.43 -5.68
N PRO A 110 8.24 11.19 -6.20
CA PRO A 110 7.90 10.02 -5.40
C PRO A 110 8.79 9.89 -4.15
N ASP A 111 8.21 9.47 -3.03
CA ASP A 111 8.96 9.31 -1.79
C ASP A 111 9.89 8.09 -1.85
N ILE A 112 9.47 7.03 -2.54
CA ILE A 112 10.20 5.76 -2.67
C ILE A 112 10.23 5.34 -4.14
N ALA A 113 11.34 4.73 -4.58
CA ALA A 113 11.52 4.16 -5.90
C ALA A 113 12.13 2.76 -5.81
N VAL A 114 11.80 1.91 -6.78
CA VAL A 114 12.51 0.66 -7.04
C VAL A 114 13.17 0.77 -8.41
N MET A 115 14.47 0.49 -8.46
CA MET A 115 15.30 0.67 -9.65
C MET A 115 16.25 -0.50 -9.87
N ASP A 116 16.75 -0.65 -11.10
CA ASP A 116 17.84 -1.58 -11.41
C ASP A 116 19.23 -0.96 -11.10
N ASP A 117 20.30 -1.75 -11.27
CA ASP A 117 21.68 -1.26 -11.08
C ASP A 117 22.11 -0.22 -12.13
N ASN A 118 21.31 0.01 -13.19
CA ASN A 118 21.50 1.10 -14.16
C ASN A 118 20.70 2.36 -13.79
N TYR A 119 20.03 2.35 -12.62
CA TYR A 119 19.16 3.42 -12.14
C TYR A 119 17.93 3.67 -13.03
N ASN A 120 17.52 2.67 -13.83
CA ASN A 120 16.23 2.69 -14.51
C ASN A 120 15.14 2.44 -13.48
N LEU A 121 14.04 3.19 -13.57
CA LEU A 121 12.95 3.14 -12.62
C LEU A 121 11.93 2.07 -13.02
N LEU A 122 11.52 1.22 -12.08
CA LEU A 122 10.56 0.13 -12.33
C LEU A 122 9.24 0.31 -11.59
N LEU A 123 9.28 0.93 -10.42
CA LEU A 123 8.11 1.10 -9.56
C LEU A 123 8.30 2.31 -8.63
N VAL A 124 7.20 3.00 -8.33
CA VAL A 124 7.18 4.16 -7.43
C VAL A 124 6.28 3.92 -6.22
N GLY A 125 6.65 4.53 -5.09
CA GLY A 125 5.90 4.50 -3.85
C GLY A 125 5.65 5.90 -3.29
N GLU A 126 4.49 6.08 -2.68
CA GLU A 126 4.16 7.27 -1.86
C GLU A 126 3.99 6.84 -0.41
N ALA A 127 4.60 7.58 0.51
CA ALA A 127 4.43 7.39 1.93
C ALA A 127 3.47 8.45 2.50
N LYS A 128 2.75 8.07 3.55
CA LYS A 128 1.84 8.95 4.29
C LYS A 128 1.98 8.70 5.78
N THR A 129 1.59 9.67 6.60
CA THR A 129 1.65 9.52 8.06
C THR A 129 0.44 8.75 8.61
N PRO A 130 0.62 7.72 9.45
CA PRO A 130 -0.48 6.86 9.92
C PRO A 130 -1.54 7.61 10.75
N TRP A 131 -1.16 8.65 11.50
CA TRP A 131 -2.10 9.44 12.31
C TRP A 131 -2.98 10.42 11.52
N LYS A 132 -2.71 10.61 10.22
CA LYS A 132 -3.57 11.41 9.32
C LYS A 132 -4.18 10.58 8.20
N HIS A 133 -3.63 9.39 7.94
CA HIS A 133 -3.96 8.57 6.79
C HIS A 133 -4.20 7.13 7.23
N ASP A 134 -5.48 6.75 7.30
CA ASP A 134 -5.92 5.38 7.55
C ASP A 134 -6.50 4.84 6.24
N ILE A 135 -5.74 4.01 5.53
CA ILE A 135 -6.10 3.53 4.19
C ILE A 135 -7.40 2.72 4.25
N ILE A 136 -7.51 1.81 5.22
CA ILE A 136 -8.71 0.97 5.45
C ILE A 136 -9.93 1.88 5.63
N LYS A 137 -9.88 2.83 6.57
CA LYS A 137 -11.01 3.73 6.81
C LYS A 137 -11.37 4.57 5.58
N ASN A 138 -10.38 5.06 4.84
CA ASN A 138 -10.62 5.91 3.69
C ASN A 138 -11.10 5.13 2.48
N GLU A 139 -10.71 3.86 2.29
CA GLU A 139 -11.20 3.00 1.20
C GLU A 139 -12.74 2.90 1.19
N LEU A 140 -13.37 3.00 2.37
CA LEU A 140 -14.83 3.03 2.53
C LEU A 140 -15.47 4.36 2.10
N ASP A 141 -14.70 5.44 2.01
CA ASP A 141 -15.11 6.76 1.52
C ASP A 141 -14.43 7.04 0.19
N ASN A 142 -15.14 6.75 -0.91
CA ASN A 142 -14.64 6.91 -2.27
C ASN A 142 -14.00 8.28 -2.53
N VAL A 143 -14.57 9.38 -2.01
CA VAL A 143 -14.03 10.73 -2.22
C VAL A 143 -12.72 10.92 -1.46
N ALA A 144 -12.65 10.45 -0.22
CA ALA A 144 -11.43 10.51 0.57
C ALA A 144 -10.33 9.60 0.00
N PHE A 145 -10.69 8.39 -0.41
CA PHE A 145 -9.77 7.43 -1.01
C PHE A 145 -9.15 7.95 -2.30
N ARG A 146 -9.96 8.49 -3.21
CA ARG A 146 -9.48 9.05 -4.49
C ARG A 146 -8.46 10.18 -4.30
N LYS A 147 -8.58 10.98 -3.23
CA LYS A 147 -7.57 11.99 -2.88
C LYS A 147 -6.25 11.36 -2.47
N TYR A 148 -6.27 10.20 -1.82
CA TYR A 148 -5.05 9.48 -1.45
C TYR A 148 -4.38 8.89 -2.69
N LEU A 149 -5.19 8.41 -3.64
CA LEU A 149 -4.69 7.81 -4.87
C LEU A 149 -4.17 8.84 -5.88
N GLY A 150 -4.65 10.08 -5.86
CA GLY A 150 -4.36 11.08 -6.89
C GLY A 150 -2.85 11.34 -7.08
N GLN A 151 -2.09 11.34 -6.00
CA GLN A 151 -0.65 11.57 -6.07
C GLN A 151 0.11 10.37 -6.67
N ILE A 152 -0.08 9.18 -6.10
CA ILE A 152 0.61 7.97 -6.57
C ILE A 152 0.22 7.63 -8.01
N SER A 153 -1.06 7.75 -8.37
CA SER A 153 -1.55 7.55 -9.74
C SER A 153 -0.98 8.56 -10.72
N GLY A 154 -0.80 9.82 -10.28
CA GLY A 154 -0.16 10.86 -11.07
C GLY A 154 1.30 10.53 -11.37
N TYR A 155 2.05 10.06 -10.36
CA TYR A 155 3.42 9.61 -10.57
C TYR A 155 3.50 8.43 -11.52
N MET A 156 2.73 7.37 -11.28
CA MET A 156 2.72 6.18 -12.14
C MET A 156 2.40 6.54 -13.59
N TYR A 157 1.45 7.45 -13.84
CA TYR A 157 1.15 7.93 -15.18
C TYR A 157 2.33 8.70 -15.78
N SER A 158 2.85 9.69 -15.05
CA SER A 158 3.91 10.57 -15.58
C SER A 158 5.19 9.81 -15.87
N THR A 159 5.53 8.78 -15.08
CA THR A 159 6.68 7.91 -15.34
C THR A 159 6.37 6.72 -16.26
N ASN A 160 5.16 6.64 -16.82
CA ASN A 160 4.66 5.50 -17.61
C ASN A 160 4.73 4.13 -16.91
N LEU A 161 4.79 4.08 -15.58
CA LEU A 161 4.96 2.83 -14.85
C LEU A 161 3.63 2.12 -14.63
N LYS A 162 3.64 0.80 -14.80
CA LYS A 162 2.50 -0.07 -14.57
C LYS A 162 2.18 -0.21 -13.09
N TYR A 163 3.19 -0.33 -12.24
CA TYR A 163 3.01 -0.68 -10.83
C TYR A 163 3.44 0.42 -9.86
N GLY A 164 2.78 0.47 -8.71
CA GLY A 164 3.07 1.43 -7.65
C GLY A 164 2.47 1.00 -6.32
N PHE A 165 2.78 1.72 -5.25
CA PHE A 165 2.20 1.46 -3.93
C PHE A 165 2.02 2.73 -3.10
N LEU A 166 1.11 2.65 -2.13
CA LEU A 166 0.89 3.67 -1.11
C LEU A 166 1.06 3.00 0.25
N THR A 167 1.86 3.60 1.13
CA THR A 167 2.09 3.07 2.47
C THR A 167 1.93 4.15 3.54
N THR A 168 1.38 3.76 4.68
CA THR A 168 1.41 4.57 5.91
C THR A 168 2.39 4.01 6.93
N TYR A 169 3.31 3.15 6.47
CA TYR A 169 4.04 2.17 7.25
C TYR A 169 3.14 1.09 7.86
N ASP A 170 2.09 1.47 8.59
CA ASP A 170 1.19 0.53 9.25
C ASP A 170 0.34 -0.29 8.28
N GLN A 171 -0.04 0.35 7.17
CA GLN A 171 -0.92 -0.18 6.13
C GLN A 171 -0.28 0.10 4.77
N THR A 172 -0.31 -0.87 3.87
CA THR A 172 0.19 -0.73 2.49
C THR A 172 -0.83 -1.27 1.51
N ILE A 173 -1.02 -0.56 0.41
CA ILE A 173 -1.86 -0.97 -0.71
C ILE A 173 -1.06 -0.86 -2.00
N PHE A 174 -1.25 -1.82 -2.88
CA PHE A 174 -0.50 -1.96 -4.13
C PHE A 174 -1.39 -1.67 -5.33
N PHE A 175 -0.82 -1.13 -6.40
CA PHE A 175 -1.56 -0.71 -7.57
C PHE A 175 -0.99 -1.28 -8.87
N LYS A 176 -1.87 -1.42 -9.86
CA LYS A 176 -1.48 -1.57 -11.27
C LYS A 176 -2.39 -0.77 -12.20
N GLN A 177 -1.82 -0.22 -13.27
CA GLN A 177 -2.57 0.41 -14.36
C GLN A 177 -2.79 -0.58 -15.49
N GLU A 178 -4.04 -0.80 -15.90
CA GLU A 178 -4.36 -1.64 -17.05
C GLU A 178 -5.51 -1.05 -17.88
N PRO A 179 -5.60 -1.39 -19.18
CA PRO A 179 -6.75 -1.03 -20.00
C PRO A 179 -8.04 -1.55 -19.38
N HIS A 180 -9.11 -0.77 -19.49
CA HIS A 180 -10.44 -1.20 -19.12
C HIS A 180 -10.89 -2.33 -20.05
N ARG A 181 -11.36 -3.44 -19.49
CA ARG A 181 -11.69 -4.66 -20.27
C ARG A 181 -12.77 -4.42 -21.32
N GLU A 182 -13.78 -3.63 -20.97
CA GLU A 182 -14.96 -3.39 -21.81
C GLU A 182 -14.96 -2.04 -22.55
N LYS A 183 -14.19 -1.04 -22.09
CA LYS A 183 -14.25 0.34 -22.61
C LYS A 183 -12.93 0.70 -23.29
N ILE A 184 -12.92 0.66 -24.61
CA ILE A 184 -11.75 1.01 -25.45
C ILE A 184 -11.26 2.43 -25.10
N GLY A 185 -9.94 2.58 -24.92
CA GLY A 185 -9.30 3.85 -24.60
C GLY A 185 -9.53 4.33 -23.16
N LYS A 186 -10.19 3.54 -22.31
CA LYS A 186 -10.25 3.78 -20.86
C LYS A 186 -9.24 2.91 -20.14
N TRP A 187 -8.76 3.42 -19.01
CA TRP A 187 -7.81 2.75 -18.15
C TRP A 187 -8.35 2.70 -16.72
N VAL A 188 -7.95 1.67 -15.99
CA VAL A 188 -8.34 1.42 -14.62
C VAL A 188 -7.10 1.36 -13.74
N LEU A 189 -7.18 1.99 -12.58
CA LEU A 189 -6.21 1.81 -11.50
C LEU A 189 -6.71 0.70 -10.59
N TRP A 190 -6.13 -0.49 -10.75
CA TRP A 190 -6.42 -1.61 -9.89
C TRP A 190 -5.71 -1.45 -8.57
N HIS A 191 -6.32 -1.89 -7.47
CA HIS A 191 -5.71 -1.87 -6.15
C HIS A 191 -5.87 -3.19 -5.40
N SER A 192 -4.83 -3.60 -4.67
CA SER A 192 -4.88 -4.76 -3.77
C SER A 192 -5.80 -4.50 -2.57
N PRO A 193 -6.13 -5.53 -1.78
CA PRO A 193 -6.49 -5.34 -0.39
C PRO A 193 -5.38 -4.62 0.38
N VAL A 194 -5.76 -3.97 1.48
CA VAL A 194 -4.80 -3.35 2.38
C VAL A 194 -4.04 -4.41 3.17
N ILE A 195 -2.72 -4.40 3.06
CA ILE A 195 -1.81 -5.29 3.78
C ILE A 195 -1.26 -4.54 5.00
N ARG A 196 -1.47 -5.10 6.19
CA ARG A 196 -0.90 -4.56 7.43
C ARG A 196 0.57 -4.93 7.56
N HIS A 197 1.39 -4.07 8.15
CA HIS A 197 2.80 -4.39 8.40
C HIS A 197 2.99 -5.60 9.35
N THR A 198 2.02 -5.84 10.22
CA THR A 198 1.97 -6.99 11.14
C THR A 198 1.47 -8.27 10.48
N ALA A 199 1.13 -8.25 9.18
CA ALA A 199 0.73 -9.47 8.50
C ALA A 199 1.93 -10.41 8.39
N HIS A 200 1.76 -11.65 8.86
CA HIS A 200 2.77 -12.69 8.82
C HIS A 200 2.40 -13.74 7.78
N SER A 201 3.42 -14.38 7.20
CA SER A 201 3.19 -15.52 6.30
C SER A 201 2.65 -16.68 7.12
N GLN A 202 1.42 -17.07 6.85
CA GLN A 202 0.76 -18.21 7.49
C GLN A 202 0.42 -19.27 6.44
N GLU A 203 0.59 -20.53 6.81
CA GLU A 203 0.17 -21.65 5.98
C GLU A 203 -1.36 -21.68 5.82
N ILE A 204 -1.80 -22.06 4.61
CA ILE A 204 -3.22 -22.24 4.31
C ILE A 204 -3.53 -23.72 4.45
N SER A 205 -4.48 -24.07 5.31
CA SER A 205 -5.02 -25.43 5.41
C SER A 205 -6.22 -25.57 4.47
N GLY A 206 -6.30 -26.67 3.73
CA GLY A 206 -7.38 -26.92 2.77
C GLY A 206 -7.00 -28.03 1.79
N ASN A 207 -7.95 -28.45 0.96
CA ASN A 207 -7.69 -29.32 -0.18
C ASN A 207 -7.23 -28.51 -1.42
N GLU A 208 -6.94 -29.17 -2.54
CA GLU A 208 -6.47 -28.47 -3.75
C GLU A 208 -7.48 -27.47 -4.34
N GLU A 209 -8.78 -27.74 -4.22
CA GLU A 209 -9.83 -26.81 -4.67
C GLU A 209 -9.82 -25.53 -3.83
N ASP A 210 -9.60 -25.66 -2.52
CA ASP A 210 -9.48 -24.55 -1.58
C ASP A 210 -8.29 -23.64 -1.91
N PHE A 211 -7.16 -24.18 -2.42
CA PHE A 211 -5.97 -23.38 -2.74
C PHE A 211 -6.13 -22.41 -3.92
N ASN A 212 -7.25 -22.49 -4.65
CA ASN A 212 -7.62 -21.51 -5.66
C ASN A 212 -8.48 -20.36 -5.13
N ASN A 213 -8.97 -20.45 -3.88
CA ASN A 213 -9.81 -19.43 -3.28
C ASN A 213 -8.97 -18.26 -2.73
N PRO A 214 -9.05 -17.04 -3.32
CA PRO A 214 -8.30 -15.88 -2.83
C PRO A 214 -8.66 -15.46 -1.41
N ALA A 215 -9.89 -15.72 -0.97
CA ALA A 215 -10.36 -15.31 0.36
C ALA A 215 -9.57 -15.99 1.48
N LEU A 216 -9.09 -17.23 1.27
CA LEU A 216 -8.33 -17.96 2.28
C LEU A 216 -6.96 -17.34 2.58
N TYR A 217 -6.40 -16.57 1.64
CA TYR A 217 -5.09 -15.94 1.77
C TYR A 217 -5.14 -14.58 2.46
N ARG A 218 -6.35 -14.04 2.68
CA ARG A 218 -6.59 -12.71 3.26
C ARG A 218 -5.96 -12.57 4.65
N GLY A 219 -5.03 -11.63 4.77
CA GLY A 219 -4.32 -11.35 6.03
C GLY A 219 -3.34 -12.45 6.45
N LYS A 220 -3.07 -13.43 5.57
CA LYS A 220 -2.15 -14.55 5.81
C LYS A 220 -0.89 -14.47 4.97
N VAL A 221 -0.75 -13.41 4.16
CA VAL A 221 0.42 -13.14 3.32
C VAL A 221 1.13 -11.91 3.87
N SER A 222 2.43 -12.04 4.09
CA SER A 222 3.25 -10.96 4.63
C SER A 222 3.48 -9.85 3.62
N LEU A 223 3.72 -8.65 4.13
CA LEU A 223 4.05 -7.49 3.30
C LEU A 223 5.27 -7.73 2.38
N ARG A 224 6.25 -8.50 2.86
CA ARG A 224 7.47 -8.84 2.10
C ARG A 224 7.21 -9.83 0.96
N GLU A 225 6.29 -10.77 1.13
CA GLU A 225 5.83 -11.63 0.01
C GLU A 225 5.15 -10.79 -1.06
N CYS A 226 4.31 -9.83 -0.66
CA CYS A 226 3.66 -8.91 -1.59
C CYS A 226 4.67 -8.04 -2.37
N PHE A 227 5.67 -7.49 -1.69
CA PHE A 227 6.72 -6.70 -2.37
C PHE A 227 7.58 -7.56 -3.29
N LEU A 228 7.94 -8.79 -2.89
CA LEU A 228 8.67 -9.70 -3.76
C LEU A 228 7.92 -9.91 -5.08
N TYR A 229 6.64 -10.23 -4.97
CA TYR A 229 5.76 -10.41 -6.12
C TYR A 229 5.67 -9.16 -7.00
N LEU A 230 5.30 -8.02 -6.41
CA LEU A 230 5.07 -6.80 -7.18
C LEU A 230 6.34 -6.30 -7.87
N VAL A 231 7.49 -6.35 -7.20
CA VAL A 231 8.77 -5.92 -7.79
C VAL A 231 9.17 -6.83 -8.94
N GLN A 232 8.95 -8.15 -8.85
CA GLN A 232 9.22 -9.04 -9.98
C GLN A 232 8.22 -8.84 -11.13
N GLN A 233 6.95 -8.55 -10.85
CA GLN A 233 6.01 -8.16 -11.91
C GLN A 233 6.47 -6.89 -12.63
N ALA A 234 6.90 -5.88 -11.88
CA ALA A 234 7.45 -4.66 -12.45
C ALA A 234 8.69 -4.96 -13.29
N TYR A 235 9.60 -5.82 -12.82
CA TYR A 235 10.79 -6.22 -13.58
C TYR A 235 10.51 -6.88 -14.93
N HIS A 236 9.38 -7.59 -15.05
CA HIS A 236 9.02 -8.26 -16.29
C HIS A 236 8.06 -7.46 -17.18
N ASN A 237 7.34 -6.49 -16.61
CA ASN A 237 6.29 -5.74 -17.30
C ASN A 237 6.14 -4.32 -16.72
N GLU A 238 7.18 -3.50 -16.87
CA GLU A 238 7.29 -2.23 -16.14
C GLU A 238 6.36 -1.12 -16.65
N PHE A 239 5.95 -1.14 -17.93
CA PHE A 239 5.23 -0.02 -18.54
C PHE A 239 3.72 -0.23 -18.65
N ALA A 240 2.96 0.83 -18.38
CA ALA A 240 1.52 0.83 -18.54
C ALA A 240 1.12 1.15 -19.98
N GLU A 241 1.74 2.13 -20.63
CA GLU A 241 1.27 2.75 -21.88
C GLU A 241 -0.14 3.37 -21.76
N ASN A 242 -0.41 4.03 -20.63
CA ASN A 242 -1.72 4.64 -20.37
C ASN A 242 -2.05 5.77 -21.37
N THR A 243 -2.97 5.49 -22.28
CA THR A 243 -3.36 6.41 -23.37
C THR A 243 -4.38 7.48 -22.95
N MET A 244 -4.85 7.49 -21.70
CA MET A 244 -5.72 8.57 -21.22
C MET A 244 -4.97 9.90 -21.18
N GLN A 245 -5.67 11.02 -21.36
CA GLN A 245 -5.08 12.33 -21.05
C GLN A 245 -4.87 12.48 -19.54
N PHE A 246 -3.75 13.07 -19.11
CA PHE A 246 -3.41 13.24 -17.70
C PHE A 246 -4.55 13.85 -16.87
N GLY A 247 -5.20 14.91 -17.36
CA GLY A 247 -6.31 15.58 -16.66
C GLY A 247 -7.57 14.71 -16.47
N ASN A 248 -7.71 13.64 -17.25
CA ASN A 248 -8.77 12.64 -17.09
C ASN A 248 -8.35 11.52 -16.12
N TRP A 249 -7.05 11.31 -15.96
CA TRP A 249 -6.47 10.34 -15.02
C TRP A 249 -6.43 10.89 -13.59
N VAL A 250 -5.88 12.10 -13.45
CA VAL A 250 -5.74 12.83 -12.17
C VAL A 250 -6.14 14.28 -12.38
N GLY A 251 -6.93 14.83 -11.45
CA GLY A 251 -7.39 16.20 -11.54
C GLY A 251 -7.68 16.83 -10.18
N LYS A 252 -8.06 18.11 -10.21
CA LYS A 252 -8.49 18.87 -9.03
C LYS A 252 -9.94 18.59 -8.61
N SER A 253 -10.65 17.77 -9.39
CA SER A 253 -12.09 17.60 -9.24
C SER A 253 -12.44 16.87 -7.95
N ARG A 254 -13.43 17.40 -7.22
CA ARG A 254 -14.05 16.77 -6.06
C ARG A 254 -15.20 15.83 -6.43
N SER A 255 -15.60 15.79 -7.70
CA SER A 255 -16.73 14.97 -8.16
C SER A 255 -16.24 13.57 -8.53
N VAL A 256 -16.83 12.56 -7.92
CA VAL A 256 -16.71 11.16 -8.35
C VAL A 256 -17.24 11.05 -9.79
N PRO A 257 -16.56 10.32 -10.70
CA PRO A 257 -17.07 10.08 -12.05
C PRO A 257 -18.47 9.46 -11.98
N LYS A 258 -19.38 9.88 -12.87
CA LYS A 258 -20.77 9.37 -12.88
C LYS A 258 -20.86 7.86 -13.15
N ASP A 259 -19.83 7.30 -13.78
CA ASP A 259 -19.73 5.87 -14.13
C ASP A 259 -19.02 5.03 -13.04
N ASP A 260 -18.76 5.61 -11.86
CA ASP A 260 -18.06 4.94 -10.77
C ASP A 260 -19.06 4.15 -9.91
N HIS A 261 -19.21 2.85 -10.19
CA HIS A 261 -20.14 1.97 -9.46
C HIS A 261 -19.60 1.47 -8.10
N ILE A 262 -18.86 2.30 -7.36
CA ILE A 262 -18.54 2.00 -5.95
C ILE A 262 -19.76 2.43 -5.15
N SER A 263 -20.72 1.51 -5.04
CA SER A 263 -22.04 1.78 -4.49
C SER A 263 -22.00 2.42 -3.10
N GLN A 264 -22.39 3.70 -3.01
CA GLN A 264 -23.19 4.13 -1.89
C GLN A 264 -24.59 3.54 -2.09
N ALA A 265 -25.00 2.65 -1.19
CA ALA A 265 -26.41 2.31 -1.02
C ALA A 265 -27.16 3.58 -0.62
N SER A 266 -27.69 4.29 -1.61
CA SER A 266 -28.56 5.44 -1.44
C SER A 266 -29.91 5.06 -2.03
N SER A 267 -30.77 4.51 -1.19
CA SER A 267 -32.20 4.53 -1.40
C SER A 267 -32.67 5.98 -1.32
N SER A 268 -32.87 6.61 -2.47
CA SER A 268 -33.75 7.79 -2.56
C SER A 268 -35.04 7.33 -3.22
N GLU A 269 -35.97 6.84 -2.39
CA GLU A 269 -37.39 6.99 -2.66
C GLU A 269 -37.67 8.49 -2.66
N SER A 270 -37.79 9.11 -3.83
CA SER A 270 -38.48 10.38 -3.97
C SER A 270 -39.85 10.09 -4.56
N GLY A 271 -40.85 10.08 -3.68
CA GLY A 271 -42.25 10.04 -4.06
C GLY A 271 -42.62 11.23 -4.93
N ASP A 272 -43.43 10.91 -5.93
CA ASP A 272 -44.17 11.82 -6.78
C ASP A 272 -44.92 12.88 -5.96
N ASP A 273 -44.81 14.15 -6.38
CA ASP A 273 -45.92 15.08 -6.23
C ASP A 273 -46.03 15.97 -7.47
N LYS A 274 -47.20 15.85 -8.11
CA LYS A 274 -47.68 16.64 -9.24
C LYS A 274 -48.31 17.93 -8.72
N HIS A 275 -48.00 19.07 -9.34
CA HIS A 275 -48.98 20.05 -9.87
C HIS A 275 -48.31 21.39 -10.20
N GLY A 276 -48.79 22.06 -11.26
CA GLY A 276 -48.81 23.53 -11.29
C GLY A 276 -48.22 24.21 -12.52
N SER A 277 -49.07 24.44 -13.51
CA SER A 277 -48.94 25.21 -14.75
C SER A 277 -48.56 26.72 -14.62
N ASN A 278 -47.66 27.18 -15.52
CA ASN A 278 -47.63 28.43 -16.35
C ASN A 278 -47.82 29.86 -15.73
N PRO A 279 -47.56 30.98 -16.45
CA PRO A 279 -46.52 31.30 -17.45
C PRO A 279 -45.86 32.70 -17.29
N ARG A 280 -44.83 33.00 -18.11
CA ARG A 280 -44.35 34.30 -18.66
C ARG A 280 -44.35 35.57 -17.77
N VAL A 281 -43.19 36.24 -17.66
CA VAL A 281 -42.96 37.67 -18.01
C VAL A 281 -41.45 37.86 -18.26
N GLY A 282 -41.09 38.56 -19.33
CA GLY A 282 -39.71 38.88 -19.69
C GLY A 282 -39.27 40.28 -19.30
N LYS A 283 -37.98 40.60 -19.51
CA LYS A 283 -37.45 41.82 -20.16
C LYS A 283 -36.01 42.13 -19.72
N GLN A 284 -35.25 42.50 -20.74
CA GLN A 284 -34.30 43.62 -20.82
C GLN A 284 -32.80 43.38 -20.56
N GLN A 285 -32.08 43.73 -21.62
CA GLN A 285 -30.65 43.84 -21.82
C GLN A 285 -30.13 45.24 -21.43
N ALA A 286 -28.85 45.26 -21.04
CA ALA A 286 -27.78 46.24 -21.31
C ALA A 286 -27.80 47.60 -20.55
N PRO A 287 -26.70 48.40 -20.53
CA PRO A 287 -25.34 48.17 -21.08
C PRO A 287 -24.13 48.52 -20.18
N ALA A 288 -22.97 48.00 -20.63
CA ALA A 288 -21.61 48.57 -20.76
C ALA A 288 -21.09 49.70 -19.84
N THR A 289 -19.93 49.43 -19.23
CA THR A 289 -18.71 50.27 -19.24
C THR A 289 -17.53 49.27 -19.19
N GLY A 290 -16.45 49.31 -19.97
CA GLY A 290 -15.80 50.40 -20.67
C GLY A 290 -14.42 50.64 -20.02
N HIS A 291 -13.41 49.80 -20.30
CA HIS A 291 -12.00 50.18 -20.12
C HIS A 291 -11.07 49.38 -21.04
N GLU A 292 -10.41 50.12 -21.92
CA GLU A 292 -9.39 49.74 -22.89
C GLU A 292 -7.95 49.86 -22.28
N PRO A 293 -6.87 49.51 -23.02
CA PRO A 293 -5.79 48.68 -22.49
C PRO A 293 -4.51 49.46 -22.16
N ARG A 294 -3.64 48.86 -21.35
CA ARG A 294 -2.27 49.35 -21.15
C ARG A 294 -1.24 48.28 -21.53
N ARG A 295 -0.58 48.51 -22.67
CA ARG A 295 0.66 47.84 -23.10
C ARG A 295 1.87 48.44 -22.36
N LYS A 296 2.82 47.57 -21.98
CA LYS A 296 4.30 47.63 -22.14
C LYS A 296 4.90 46.59 -21.17
N ALA A 297 5.46 45.50 -21.69
CA ALA A 297 6.86 45.35 -22.13
C ALA A 297 7.86 45.35 -20.95
N GLY A 298 8.53 44.23 -20.79
CA GLY A 298 9.55 43.99 -19.77
C GLY A 298 10.06 42.55 -19.86
N GLU A 299 10.79 42.25 -20.94
CA GLU A 299 11.67 41.07 -21.03
C GLU A 299 12.70 41.14 -19.90
N GLN A 300 12.77 40.10 -19.07
CA GLN A 300 13.91 39.87 -18.18
C GLN A 300 14.60 38.57 -18.58
N SER A 301 15.81 38.77 -19.07
CA SER A 301 16.80 37.80 -19.53
C SER A 301 17.25 36.86 -18.41
N MET A 302 17.45 35.58 -18.78
CA MET A 302 18.08 34.52 -18.00
C MET A 302 19.60 34.74 -17.88
N ALA A 303 20.04 35.67 -17.03
CA ALA A 303 21.47 35.87 -16.74
C ALA A 303 21.84 36.02 -15.24
N ASP A 304 20.87 36.14 -14.31
CA ASP A 304 21.18 36.55 -12.92
C ASP A 304 21.10 35.45 -11.83
N ILE A 305 21.17 34.16 -12.19
CA ILE A 305 21.13 33.06 -11.18
C ILE A 305 22.49 32.34 -11.03
N THR A 306 23.49 32.65 -11.86
CA THR A 306 24.80 31.95 -11.85
C THR A 306 25.86 32.60 -10.94
N ALA A 307 25.49 33.56 -10.08
CA ALA A 307 26.46 34.33 -9.28
C ALA A 307 26.39 34.10 -7.74
N ARG A 308 25.72 33.05 -7.26
CA ARG A 308 25.61 32.74 -5.81
C ARG A 308 26.08 31.35 -5.38
N THR A 309 26.91 30.69 -6.18
CA THR A 309 27.48 29.37 -5.83
C THR A 309 29.00 29.30 -6.06
N ALA A 310 29.70 30.40 -5.79
CA ALA A 310 31.16 30.46 -5.79
C ALA A 310 31.66 31.28 -4.59
N GLN A 311 31.42 30.77 -3.38
CA GLN A 311 32.06 31.24 -2.16
C GLN A 311 31.81 30.19 -1.10
N LEU A 312 32.68 29.17 -1.06
CA LEU A 312 33.00 28.31 0.09
C LEU A 312 34.04 27.30 -0.40
N THR A 313 35.26 27.77 -0.60
CA THR A 313 36.46 26.95 -0.69
C THR A 313 37.65 27.85 -0.44
N VAL A 314 38.64 27.30 0.27
CA VAL A 314 39.92 27.90 0.71
C VAL A 314 39.83 28.66 2.04
N ASP A 315 40.15 27.95 3.12
CA ASP A 315 41.19 28.36 4.08
C ASP A 315 41.30 27.33 5.22
N ASN A 316 42.27 26.41 5.11
CA ASN A 316 43.19 26.10 6.22
C ASN A 316 44.26 25.10 5.79
N GLN A 317 45.38 25.63 5.29
CA GLN A 317 46.67 24.99 5.47
C GLN A 317 47.61 26.03 6.05
N SER A 318 48.17 25.72 7.24
CA SER A 318 49.56 25.97 7.66
C SER A 318 49.64 26.28 9.15
N ARG A 319 49.94 25.29 9.98
CA ARG A 319 50.83 25.53 11.11
C ARG A 319 51.72 24.33 11.38
N THR A 320 52.98 24.70 11.55
CA THR A 320 54.23 23.94 11.51
C THR A 320 54.47 23.05 12.73
N GLN A 321 55.24 22.00 12.44
CA GLN A 321 55.92 21.00 13.26
C GLN A 321 56.56 21.48 14.57
N SER A 322 56.57 20.63 15.61
CA SER A 322 57.80 19.95 16.11
C SER A 322 57.55 19.01 17.32
N PRO A 323 58.47 18.07 17.62
CA PRO A 323 58.15 16.70 18.05
C PRO A 323 58.56 16.36 19.50
N LEU A 324 58.06 15.23 20.02
CA LEU A 324 58.56 14.39 21.14
C LEU A 324 57.48 13.30 21.36
N ALA A 325 57.69 12.02 21.62
CA ALA A 325 58.84 11.14 21.74
C ALA A 325 58.32 9.69 21.52
N GLN A 326 59.19 8.80 21.05
CA GLN A 326 58.97 7.37 20.94
C GLN A 326 59.14 6.70 22.32
N ASP A 327 58.28 5.73 22.66
CA ASP A 327 58.68 4.61 23.53
C ASP A 327 57.94 3.32 23.08
N PRO A 328 58.66 2.27 22.64
CA PRO A 328 58.09 0.99 22.26
C PRO A 328 58.53 -0.12 23.23
N ARG A 329 57.62 -0.75 23.99
CA ARG A 329 57.89 -2.06 24.62
C ARG A 329 56.63 -2.92 24.75
N HIS A 330 56.71 -4.11 24.13
CA HIS A 330 56.42 -5.45 24.67
C HIS A 330 55.05 -5.70 25.34
N GLN A 331 54.27 -6.77 25.11
CA GLN A 331 54.49 -8.18 24.73
C GLN A 331 53.08 -8.73 24.38
N ASN A 332 52.87 -9.47 23.29
CA ASN A 332 52.88 -10.94 23.24
C ASN A 332 52.30 -11.64 24.49
N ILE A 333 51.00 -11.97 24.48
CA ILE A 333 50.43 -12.99 25.38
C ILE A 333 49.62 -13.97 24.54
N GLN A 334 50.21 -15.15 24.37
CA GLN A 334 49.54 -16.39 24.02
C GLN A 334 48.62 -16.84 25.16
N ALA A 335 47.51 -17.44 24.75
CA ALA A 335 46.80 -18.57 25.36
C ALA A 335 46.99 -18.81 26.86
N GLN A 336 45.87 -18.72 27.60
CA GLN A 336 45.58 -19.63 28.70
C GLN A 336 44.07 -19.67 29.00
N ASN A 337 43.46 -20.83 28.72
CA ASN A 337 42.25 -21.30 29.39
C ASN A 337 42.49 -21.37 30.91
N PRO A 338 41.47 -21.05 31.73
CA PRO A 338 41.05 -22.10 32.66
C PRO A 338 39.56 -22.15 32.99
N ARG A 339 39.09 -23.41 33.14
CA ARG A 339 38.09 -23.92 34.10
C ARG A 339 36.63 -23.54 33.87
N LEU A 340 35.80 -24.52 33.49
CA LEU A 340 35.05 -25.40 34.39
C LEU A 340 34.19 -24.61 35.38
N TYR A 341 32.99 -24.23 34.93
CA TYR A 341 31.86 -23.98 35.82
C TYR A 341 30.82 -25.09 35.65
N SER A 342 30.57 -25.71 36.80
CA SER A 342 29.61 -26.76 37.12
C SER A 342 28.17 -26.37 36.79
N GLN A 343 27.43 -27.34 36.26
CA GLN A 343 25.98 -27.34 36.14
C GLN A 343 25.27 -27.13 37.49
N PRO A 344 24.14 -26.41 37.50
CA PRO A 344 23.07 -26.68 38.45
C PRO A 344 21.93 -27.45 37.77
N GLN A 345 21.43 -28.41 38.54
CA GLN A 345 20.42 -29.40 38.19
C GLN A 345 19.04 -28.79 37.91
N THR A 346 18.34 -29.40 36.96
CA THR A 346 16.92 -29.24 36.66
C THR A 346 16.00 -29.58 37.85
N PRO A 347 14.91 -28.83 38.05
CA PRO A 347 13.68 -29.38 38.63
C PRO A 347 12.73 -29.82 37.51
N ARG A 348 12.37 -31.10 37.52
CA ARG A 348 11.19 -31.65 36.82
C ARG A 348 9.95 -31.33 37.64
N PHE A 349 8.91 -30.76 37.02
CA PHE A 349 7.52 -31.09 37.38
C PHE A 349 6.64 -31.12 36.12
N PRO A 350 5.70 -32.09 36.03
CA PRO A 350 4.82 -32.27 34.89
C PRO A 350 3.52 -31.47 35.09
N GLY A 351 3.15 -30.67 34.09
CA GLY A 351 1.87 -29.97 34.04
C GLY A 351 1.20 -30.24 32.70
N VAL A 352 0.27 -31.19 32.70
CA VAL A 352 -0.66 -31.49 31.60
C VAL A 352 -1.41 -30.21 31.24
N GLN A 353 -1.19 -29.67 30.03
CA GLN A 353 -2.09 -28.64 29.49
C GLN A 353 -3.28 -29.33 28.79
N PRO A 354 -4.52 -28.94 29.09
CA PRO A 354 -5.68 -29.41 28.35
C PRO A 354 -5.62 -28.89 26.91
N ARG A 355 -5.79 -29.79 25.94
CA ARG A 355 -6.13 -29.43 24.56
C ARG A 355 -7.48 -28.71 24.56
N GLU A 356 -7.47 -27.40 24.67
CA GLU A 356 -8.60 -26.57 24.24
C GLU A 356 -8.62 -26.57 22.70
N ASN A 357 -9.39 -27.48 22.10
CA ASN A 357 -9.90 -27.32 20.74
C ASN A 357 -10.90 -26.15 20.73
N ARG A 358 -10.44 -24.91 20.95
CA ARG A 358 -11.21 -23.73 20.55
C ARG A 358 -11.09 -23.66 19.04
N SER A 359 -12.22 -23.83 18.34
CA SER A 359 -12.30 -23.46 16.93
C SER A 359 -11.93 -21.98 16.84
N GLN A 360 -10.68 -21.73 16.45
CA GLN A 360 -10.15 -20.39 16.27
C GLN A 360 -10.74 -19.83 14.98
N ASP A 361 -11.24 -18.60 15.05
CA ASP A 361 -11.63 -17.83 13.88
C ASP A 361 -10.55 -17.97 12.79
N PRO A 362 -10.89 -18.49 11.59
CA PRO A 362 -9.91 -18.75 10.55
C PRO A 362 -9.32 -17.48 9.92
N HIS A 363 -9.88 -16.31 10.24
CA HIS A 363 -9.47 -15.01 9.67
C HIS A 363 -9.37 -13.90 10.74
N PRO A 364 -8.55 -14.07 11.80
CA PRO A 364 -8.53 -13.15 12.94
C PRO A 364 -7.96 -11.77 12.58
N GLY A 365 -7.16 -11.68 11.51
CA GLY A 365 -6.54 -10.44 11.03
C GLY A 365 -7.42 -9.58 10.10
N VAL A 366 -8.55 -10.10 9.63
CA VAL A 366 -9.44 -9.38 8.71
C VAL A 366 -10.42 -8.56 9.54
N PRO A 367 -10.51 -7.23 9.40
CA PRO A 367 -11.46 -6.44 10.21
C PRO A 367 -12.91 -6.75 9.84
N TRP A 368 -13.83 -6.63 10.81
CA TRP A 368 -15.27 -6.60 10.53
C TRP A 368 -15.62 -5.31 9.79
N TYR A 369 -16.50 -5.40 8.79
CA TYR A 369 -17.06 -4.23 8.17
C TYR A 369 -17.87 -3.44 9.21
N THR A 370 -17.59 -2.16 9.36
CA THR A 370 -18.33 -1.24 10.24
C THR A 370 -18.83 -0.06 9.41
N SER A 371 -20.13 0.20 9.44
CA SER A 371 -20.71 1.40 8.83
C SER A 371 -20.44 2.60 9.73
N SER A 372 -20.11 3.75 9.13
CA SER A 372 -19.99 5.01 9.86
C SER A 372 -21.30 5.47 10.52
N ARG A 373 -22.43 4.84 10.18
CA ARG A 373 -23.78 5.18 10.66
C ARG A 373 -24.34 4.23 11.74
N GLY A 374 -23.54 3.32 12.30
CA GLY A 374 -23.96 2.44 13.39
C GLY A 374 -23.72 0.95 13.13
N PRO A 375 -24.38 0.05 13.90
CA PRO A 375 -24.22 -1.39 13.77
C PRO A 375 -24.54 -1.85 12.35
N VAL A 376 -23.67 -2.68 11.78
CA VAL A 376 -23.89 -3.19 10.43
C VAL A 376 -24.98 -4.26 10.47
N THR A 377 -26.04 -4.05 9.70
CA THR A 377 -27.05 -5.09 9.46
C THR A 377 -26.38 -6.26 8.74
N PRO A 378 -26.54 -7.51 9.23
CA PRO A 378 -26.05 -8.69 8.54
C PRO A 378 -26.55 -8.71 7.08
N ILE A 379 -25.67 -9.08 6.16
CA ILE A 379 -26.00 -9.21 4.74
C ILE A 379 -26.76 -10.51 4.54
N THR A 380 -27.92 -10.41 3.90
CA THR A 380 -28.70 -11.60 3.55
C THR A 380 -28.05 -12.29 2.36
N VAL A 381 -27.62 -13.53 2.54
CA VAL A 381 -27.11 -14.39 1.46
C VAL A 381 -28.12 -15.48 1.12
N TYR A 382 -28.11 -15.92 -0.12
CA TYR A 382 -29.01 -16.92 -0.69
C TYR A 382 -28.17 -18.08 -1.26
N PRO A 383 -28.70 -19.32 -1.24
CA PRO A 383 -28.00 -20.46 -1.83
C PRO A 383 -27.90 -20.29 -3.35
N GLY A 384 -26.69 -20.36 -3.89
CA GLY A 384 -26.41 -20.32 -5.32
C GLY A 384 -26.37 -21.71 -5.95
N ARG A 385 -25.99 -21.78 -7.24
CA ARG A 385 -25.66 -23.07 -7.87
C ARG A 385 -24.33 -23.58 -7.30
N GLY A 386 -24.30 -24.81 -6.78
CA GLY A 386 -23.11 -25.43 -6.18
C GLY A 386 -22.98 -25.17 -4.68
N ARG A 387 -21.74 -25.07 -4.16
CA ARG A 387 -21.43 -24.77 -2.75
C ARG A 387 -21.28 -23.27 -2.45
N HIS A 388 -21.61 -22.40 -3.41
CA HIS A 388 -21.45 -20.96 -3.28
C HIS A 388 -22.75 -20.30 -2.82
N TRP A 389 -22.61 -19.26 -2.01
CA TRP A 389 -23.69 -18.36 -1.63
C TRP A 389 -23.66 -17.13 -2.52
N TYR A 390 -24.74 -16.39 -2.62
CA TYR A 390 -24.73 -15.07 -3.24
C TYR A 390 -25.54 -14.06 -2.45
N TYR A 391 -25.20 -12.78 -2.58
CA TYR A 391 -26.05 -11.69 -2.11
C TYR A 391 -26.37 -10.76 -3.28
N GLU A 392 -27.53 -10.11 -3.22
CA GLU A 392 -27.98 -9.22 -4.29
C GLU A 392 -27.39 -7.82 -4.14
N THR A 393 -26.96 -7.25 -5.25
CA THR A 393 -26.57 -5.84 -5.36
C THR A 393 -27.34 -5.17 -6.47
N ASN A 394 -27.29 -3.83 -6.54
CA ASN A 394 -27.87 -3.09 -7.67
C ASN A 394 -27.26 -3.48 -9.03
N SER A 395 -26.08 -4.09 -9.02
CA SER A 395 -25.37 -4.58 -10.21
C SER A 395 -25.60 -6.07 -10.49
N GLY A 396 -26.49 -6.72 -9.73
CA GLY A 396 -26.78 -8.15 -9.82
C GLY A 396 -26.17 -8.99 -8.69
N PRO A 397 -26.30 -10.33 -8.78
CA PRO A 397 -25.87 -11.24 -7.72
C PRO A 397 -24.34 -11.31 -7.63
N GLN A 398 -23.82 -11.27 -6.40
CA GLN A 398 -22.40 -11.40 -6.08
C GLN A 398 -22.18 -12.69 -5.30
N TYR A 399 -21.42 -13.62 -5.88
CA TYR A 399 -21.14 -14.92 -5.26
C TYR A 399 -20.02 -14.81 -4.22
N VAL A 400 -20.21 -15.46 -3.08
CA VAL A 400 -19.33 -15.41 -1.92
C VAL A 400 -19.21 -16.79 -1.27
N ASP A 401 -18.05 -17.03 -0.67
CA ASP A 401 -17.86 -18.16 0.22
C ASP A 401 -18.16 -17.74 1.66
N VAL A 402 -19.05 -18.48 2.30
CA VAL A 402 -19.47 -18.21 3.67
C VAL A 402 -18.66 -19.09 4.61
N PHE A 403 -18.04 -18.46 5.59
CA PHE A 403 -17.27 -19.04 6.66
C PHE A 403 -18.09 -19.02 7.95
N GLU A 404 -17.79 -19.97 8.84
CA GLU A 404 -18.37 -20.01 10.18
C GLU A 404 -17.27 -19.88 11.22
N TYR A 405 -17.56 -19.20 12.32
CA TYR A 405 -16.72 -19.21 13.51
C TYR A 405 -17.59 -19.38 14.76
N HIS A 406 -17.04 -20.11 15.73
CA HIS A 406 -17.73 -20.40 16.98
C HIS A 406 -17.23 -19.45 18.06
N THR A 407 -18.15 -18.65 18.61
CA THR A 407 -17.94 -17.89 19.85
C THR A 407 -18.57 -18.66 21.00
N SER A 408 -18.21 -18.31 22.25
CA SER A 408 -18.73 -18.95 23.47
C SER A 408 -20.26 -18.90 23.55
N GLY A 409 -20.93 -19.88 22.92
CA GLY A 409 -22.38 -20.03 22.87
C GLY A 409 -23.07 -19.66 21.55
N SER A 410 -22.37 -19.22 20.50
CA SER A 410 -23.02 -18.98 19.19
C SER A 410 -22.10 -19.23 17.99
N THR A 411 -22.64 -19.88 16.96
CA THR A 411 -22.04 -19.92 15.62
C THR A 411 -22.46 -18.67 14.86
N ARG A 412 -21.49 -17.94 14.33
CA ARG A 412 -21.74 -16.80 13.45
C ARG A 412 -21.18 -17.11 12.08
N SER A 413 -21.94 -16.75 11.06
CA SER A 413 -21.55 -16.91 9.66
C SER A 413 -21.12 -15.56 9.09
N TYR A 414 -20.12 -15.56 8.22
CA TYR A 414 -19.63 -14.36 7.55
C TYR A 414 -19.03 -14.69 6.20
N PHE A 415 -18.88 -13.70 5.33
CA PHE A 415 -18.01 -13.82 4.15
C PHE A 415 -16.95 -12.72 4.17
N ILE A 416 -15.88 -12.91 3.40
CA ILE A 416 -14.82 -11.90 3.23
C ILE A 416 -14.93 -11.32 1.84
N GLN A 417 -15.02 -10.00 1.75
CA GLN A 417 -15.00 -9.29 0.48
C GLN A 417 -14.32 -7.93 0.68
N LYS A 418 -13.54 -7.47 -0.30
CA LYS A 418 -12.85 -6.16 -0.22
C LYS A 418 -12.03 -5.95 1.05
N GLY A 419 -11.45 -7.02 1.60
CA GLY A 419 -10.66 -6.97 2.84
C GLY A 419 -11.46 -6.85 4.15
N TYR A 420 -12.79 -7.00 4.12
CA TYR A 420 -13.64 -6.96 5.33
C TYR A 420 -14.45 -8.23 5.50
N ARG A 421 -14.74 -8.57 6.76
CA ARG A 421 -15.75 -9.57 7.15
C ARG A 421 -17.13 -8.94 7.19
N TYR A 422 -18.08 -9.56 6.51
CA TYR A 422 -19.49 -9.19 6.53
C TYR A 422 -20.28 -10.26 7.25
N GLU A 423 -21.00 -9.90 8.31
CA GLU A 423 -21.87 -10.84 9.02
C GLU A 423 -23.01 -11.28 8.10
N VAL A 424 -23.33 -12.57 8.13
CA VAL A 424 -24.28 -13.19 7.22
C VAL A 424 -25.57 -13.52 7.95
N ARG A 425 -26.68 -13.23 7.28
CA ARG A 425 -27.98 -13.84 7.57
C ARG A 425 -28.38 -14.71 6.39
N TYR A 426 -28.79 -15.94 6.63
CA TYR A 426 -29.29 -16.79 5.55
C TYR A 426 -30.72 -16.38 5.19
N GLY A 427 -30.93 -16.05 3.92
CA GLY A 427 -32.26 -15.83 3.35
C GLY A 427 -32.90 -17.17 2.98
N SER A 428 -34.21 -17.29 3.13
CA SER A 428 -34.95 -18.38 2.51
C SER A 428 -34.91 -18.22 0.98
N GLU A 429 -34.87 -19.34 0.25
CA GLU A 429 -34.95 -19.33 -1.21
C GLU A 429 -36.13 -18.46 -1.65
N ARG A 430 -35.85 -17.43 -2.45
CA ARG A 430 -36.90 -16.72 -3.16
C ARG A 430 -37.53 -17.72 -4.13
N ARG A 431 -38.78 -18.10 -3.87
CA ARG A 431 -39.65 -18.65 -4.92
C ARG A 431 -39.65 -17.62 -6.05
N ARG A 432 -38.97 -17.95 -7.14
CA ARG A 432 -39.01 -17.18 -8.38
C ARG A 432 -40.40 -17.23 -8.98
#